data_AF-A0A7X5YLB5-F1
#
_entry.id   AF-A0A7X5YLB5-F1
#
_cell.length_a   1.000
_cell.length_b   1.000
_cell.length_c   1.000
_cell.angle_alpha   90.00
_cell.angle_beta   90.00
_cell.angle_gamma   90.00
#
_symmetry.space_group_name_H-M   'P 1'
#
loop_
_entity.id
_entity.type
_entity.pdbx_description
1 polymer ?
#
loop_
_entity_poly.entity_id
_entity_poly.type
_entity_poly.pdbx_seq_one_letter_code
_entity_poly.pdbx_strand_id
1 'polypeptide(L)'
;MTFRFEDAYPTSPAFGELPALRIPSGWRIEWNSLRSSMEGDLATIGGSTIYNATNVGTRFNIDVTFEPEFDPEGSFFLRVAYAPWPRSERGRRMKEQPLSFLDAVVVHSFHTRSYAALVAELEHWIARCTVWTREGS
;
A
#
# COMPACT_ATOMS: atom_id res chain seq x y z
N MET A 1 -25.37 -8.90 -32.84
CA MET A 1 -25.25 -7.82 -31.84
C MET A 1 -24.30 -8.32 -30.78
N THR A 2 -23.09 -7.77 -30.71
CA THR A 2 -22.05 -8.25 -29.79
C THR A 2 -22.20 -7.46 -28.49
N PHE A 3 -22.73 -8.10 -27.44
CA PHE A 3 -22.72 -7.53 -26.10
C PHE A 3 -21.27 -7.43 -25.63
N ARG A 4 -20.83 -6.26 -25.15
CA ARG A 4 -19.53 -6.17 -24.49
C ARG A 4 -19.69 -6.81 -23.12
N PHE A 5 -18.69 -7.58 -22.71
CA PHE A 5 -18.71 -8.24 -21.41
C PHE A 5 -18.83 -7.21 -20.26
N GLU A 6 -18.24 -6.03 -20.44
CA GLU A 6 -18.34 -4.87 -19.54
C GLU A 6 -19.80 -4.44 -19.30
N ASP A 7 -20.66 -4.47 -20.33
CA ASP A 7 -22.07 -4.06 -20.23
C ASP A 7 -22.90 -5.01 -19.36
N ALA A 8 -22.47 -6.28 -19.25
CA ALA A 8 -23.12 -7.28 -18.41
C ALA A 8 -22.69 -7.18 -16.94
N TYR A 9 -21.56 -6.51 -16.65
CA TYR A 9 -21.00 -6.38 -15.30
C TYR A 9 -20.52 -4.96 -15.01
N PRO A 10 -21.42 -3.95 -15.07
CA PRO A 10 -21.06 -2.54 -14.96
C PRO A 10 -20.47 -2.15 -13.60
N THR A 11 -20.67 -2.97 -12.56
CA THR A 11 -20.18 -2.76 -11.20
C THR A 11 -18.96 -3.63 -10.85
N SER A 12 -18.44 -4.42 -11.80
CA SER A 12 -17.29 -5.28 -11.54
C SER A 12 -16.04 -4.44 -11.24
N PRO A 13 -15.34 -4.69 -10.12
CA PRO A 13 -14.08 -4.02 -9.82
C PRO A 13 -13.02 -4.19 -10.90
N ALA A 14 -13.11 -5.24 -11.72
CA ALA A 14 -12.19 -5.52 -12.82
C ALA A 14 -12.26 -4.48 -13.97
N PHE A 15 -13.34 -3.69 -14.04
CA PHE A 15 -13.52 -2.61 -15.02
C PHE A 15 -13.45 -1.21 -14.39
N GLY A 16 -13.11 -1.13 -13.10
CA GLY A 16 -12.89 0.15 -12.43
C GLY A 16 -11.62 0.84 -12.95
N GLU A 17 -11.69 2.17 -13.10
CA GLU A 17 -10.50 2.95 -13.40
C GLU A 17 -9.58 2.97 -12.18
N LEU A 18 -8.38 2.39 -12.34
CA LEU A 18 -7.34 2.41 -11.31
C LEU A 18 -6.58 3.75 -11.38
N PRO A 19 -6.15 4.31 -10.23
CA PRO A 19 -5.25 5.45 -10.25
C PRO A 19 -3.92 5.05 -10.92
N ALA A 20 -3.36 5.97 -11.70
CA ALA A 20 -2.04 5.79 -12.31
C ALA A 20 -0.94 6.00 -11.26
N LEU A 21 -0.77 5.03 -10.34
CA LEU A 21 0.29 5.06 -9.33
C LEU A 21 1.67 4.87 -9.96
N ARG A 22 2.62 5.73 -9.60
CA ARG A 22 4.02 5.59 -9.96
C ARG A 22 4.70 4.59 -9.03
N ILE A 23 4.88 3.35 -9.51
CA ILE A 23 5.51 2.25 -8.76
C ILE A 23 6.89 1.94 -9.36
N PRO A 24 8.00 2.27 -8.69
CA PRO A 24 9.34 1.89 -9.09
C PRO A 24 9.55 0.36 -9.08
N SER A 25 10.62 -0.11 -9.71
CA SER A 25 10.99 -1.52 -9.68
C SER A 25 11.28 -2.02 -8.27
N GLY A 26 10.98 -3.29 -8.00
CA GLY A 26 11.27 -3.96 -6.72
C GLY A 26 10.09 -4.01 -5.75
N TRP A 27 8.99 -3.32 -6.07
CA TRP A 27 7.73 -3.46 -5.36
C TRP A 27 6.92 -4.63 -5.90
N ARG A 28 6.40 -5.44 -4.99
CA ARG A 28 5.34 -6.41 -5.23
C ARG A 28 4.05 -5.84 -4.66
N ILE A 29 3.08 -5.60 -5.52
CA ILE A 29 1.72 -5.25 -5.09
C ILE A 29 1.00 -6.56 -4.79
N GLU A 30 0.58 -6.75 -3.54
CA GLU A 30 -0.16 -7.93 -3.10
C GLU A 30 -1.65 -7.75 -3.31
N TRP A 31 -2.16 -6.54 -3.03
CA TRP A 31 -3.54 -6.17 -3.22
C TRP A 31 -3.67 -4.68 -3.59
N ASN A 32 -4.58 -4.34 -4.49
CA ASN A 32 -4.90 -2.95 -4.84
C ASN A 32 -6.38 -2.81 -5.20
N SER A 33 -7.14 -2.19 -4.30
CA SER A 33 -8.53 -1.77 -4.48
C SER A 33 -8.68 -0.27 -4.73
N LEU A 34 -7.57 0.49 -4.84
CA LEU A 34 -7.63 1.92 -5.09
C LEU A 34 -8.23 2.16 -6.48
N ARG A 35 -9.23 3.05 -6.55
CA ARG A 35 -9.95 3.39 -7.79
C ARG A 35 -10.22 4.88 -7.86
N SER A 36 -10.17 5.47 -9.06
CA SER A 36 -10.37 6.91 -9.27
C SER A 36 -11.73 7.40 -8.75
N SER A 37 -12.75 6.54 -8.72
CA SER A 37 -14.08 6.89 -8.18
C SER A 37 -14.11 7.17 -6.67
N MET A 38 -13.08 6.76 -5.91
CA MET A 38 -12.96 7.07 -4.47
C MET A 38 -12.77 8.56 -4.20
N GLU A 39 -12.47 9.39 -5.20
CA GLU A 39 -12.43 10.84 -5.04
C GLU A 39 -13.82 11.43 -4.76
N GLY A 40 -14.89 10.81 -5.27
CA GLY A 40 -16.26 11.30 -5.17
C GLY A 40 -17.17 10.51 -4.23
N ASP A 41 -16.87 9.24 -3.95
CA ASP A 41 -17.71 8.38 -3.12
C ASP A 41 -16.88 7.37 -2.29
N LEU A 42 -16.87 7.59 -0.98
CA LEU A 42 -16.19 6.74 0.00
C LEU A 42 -17.10 5.65 0.60
N ALA A 43 -18.42 5.74 0.42
CA ALA A 43 -19.39 4.81 1.03
C ALA A 43 -19.26 3.37 0.51
N THR A 44 -18.65 3.22 -0.67
CA THR A 44 -18.49 1.95 -1.36
C THR A 44 -17.18 1.25 -1.03
N ILE A 45 -16.37 1.80 -0.13
CA ILE A 45 -15.08 1.23 0.27
C ILE A 45 -15.32 0.16 1.34
N GLY A 46 -15.19 -1.09 0.91
CA GLY A 46 -15.27 -2.27 1.78
C GLY A 46 -13.93 -2.99 1.83
N GLY A 47 -13.64 -3.62 2.98
CA GLY A 47 -12.40 -4.31 3.25
C GLY A 47 -11.44 -3.45 4.07
N SER A 48 -10.96 -4.01 5.18
CA SER A 48 -10.06 -3.35 6.11
C SER A 48 -8.79 -2.86 5.44
N THR A 49 -8.24 -3.62 4.49
CA THR A 49 -7.04 -3.24 3.72
C THR A 49 -7.40 -3.03 2.25
N ILE A 50 -7.12 -1.84 1.73
CA ILE A 50 -7.42 -1.44 0.34
C ILE A 50 -6.19 -1.37 -0.56
N TYR A 51 -4.98 -1.34 0.02
CA TYR A 51 -3.73 -1.42 -0.73
C TYR A 51 -2.66 -2.05 0.12
N ASN A 52 -1.92 -3.01 -0.44
CA ASN A 52 -0.73 -3.56 0.20
C ASN A 52 0.38 -3.76 -0.83
N ALA A 53 1.57 -3.27 -0.51
CA ALA A 53 2.75 -3.49 -1.33
C ALA A 53 4.00 -3.72 -0.48
N THR A 54 4.83 -4.65 -0.92
CA THR A 54 6.07 -5.06 -0.25
C THR A 54 7.25 -4.83 -1.18
N ASN A 55 8.31 -4.19 -0.69
CA ASN A 55 9.62 -4.16 -1.33
C ASN A 55 10.59 -5.03 -0.53
N VAL A 56 10.85 -6.24 -1.04
CA VAL A 56 11.70 -7.22 -0.35
C VAL A 56 13.16 -6.77 -0.31
N GLY A 57 13.63 -6.08 -1.35
CA GLY A 57 15.02 -5.64 -1.46
C GLY A 57 15.37 -4.57 -0.43
N THR A 58 14.46 -3.63 -0.19
CA THR A 58 14.62 -2.57 0.82
C THR A 58 13.91 -2.88 2.14
N ARG A 59 13.23 -4.03 2.24
CA ARG A 59 12.53 -4.57 3.42
C ARG A 59 11.45 -3.63 3.97
N PHE A 60 10.69 -3.02 3.07
CA PHE A 60 9.53 -2.19 3.40
C PHE A 60 8.21 -2.87 3.05
N ASN A 61 7.18 -2.61 3.85
CA ASN A 61 5.79 -2.88 3.52
C ASN A 61 5.00 -1.58 3.70
N ILE A 62 4.13 -1.30 2.74
CA ILE A 62 3.17 -0.20 2.81
C ILE A 62 1.78 -0.82 2.79
N ASP A 63 0.99 -0.43 3.77
CA ASP A 63 -0.39 -0.87 3.95
C ASP A 63 -1.29 0.36 3.99
N VAL A 64 -2.44 0.27 3.33
CA VAL A 64 -3.49 1.30 3.41
C VAL A 64 -4.78 0.63 3.81
N THR A 65 -5.36 1.12 4.90
CA THR A 65 -6.68 0.73 5.39
C THR A 65 -7.69 1.85 5.20
N PHE A 66 -8.97 1.53 5.19
CA PHE A 66 -10.06 2.50 5.25
C PHE A 66 -10.93 2.22 6.46
N GLU A 67 -11.03 3.19 7.36
CA GLU A 67 -11.61 2.98 8.68
C GLU A 67 -12.53 4.16 9.07
N PRO A 68 -13.75 3.88 9.57
CA PRO A 68 -14.41 2.57 9.56
C PRO A 68 -14.87 2.15 8.14
N GLU A 69 -14.95 0.85 7.91
CA GLU A 69 -15.39 0.29 6.62
C GLU A 69 -16.83 0.67 6.28
N PHE A 70 -17.14 0.88 5.00
CA PHE A 70 -18.46 1.25 4.48
C PHE A 70 -19.05 2.54 5.07
N ASP A 71 -18.20 3.37 5.68
CA ASP A 71 -18.61 4.66 6.24
C ASP A 71 -18.22 5.81 5.29
N PRO A 72 -19.18 6.61 4.79
CA PRO A 72 -18.88 7.83 4.02
C PRO A 72 -18.01 8.83 4.78
N GLU A 73 -18.07 8.83 6.11
CA GLU A 73 -17.25 9.65 7.01
C GLU A 73 -15.93 8.97 7.41
N GLY A 74 -15.67 7.77 6.89
CA GLY A 74 -14.42 7.05 7.09
C GLY A 74 -13.21 7.77 6.50
N SER A 75 -12.04 7.25 6.86
CA SER A 75 -10.75 7.84 6.51
C SER A 75 -9.76 6.78 6.11
N PHE A 76 -8.85 7.16 5.23
CA PHE A 76 -7.71 6.35 4.85
C PHE A 76 -6.64 6.41 5.95
N PHE A 77 -6.05 5.26 6.25
CA PHE A 77 -4.88 5.14 7.10
C PHE A 77 -3.76 4.43 6.33
N LEU A 78 -2.69 5.16 6.06
CA LEU A 78 -1.48 4.64 5.44
C LEU A 78 -0.45 4.34 6.53
N ARG A 79 0.13 3.15 6.48
CA ARG A 79 1.19 2.70 7.38
C ARG A 79 2.39 2.20 6.58
N VAL A 80 3.58 2.67 6.93
CA VAL A 80 4.84 2.20 6.36
C VAL A 80 5.65 1.47 7.43
N ALA A 81 5.88 0.19 7.20
CA ALA A 81 6.67 -0.67 8.07
C ALA A 81 8.02 -0.99 7.43
N TYR A 82 9.08 -0.92 8.24
CA TYR A 82 10.43 -1.35 7.88
C TYR A 82 10.80 -2.57 8.72
N ALA A 83 11.26 -3.65 8.09
CA ALA A 83 11.77 -4.82 8.78
C ALA A 83 13.31 -4.80 8.75
N PRO A 84 14.00 -4.46 9.86
CA PRO A 84 15.46 -4.56 9.95
C PRO A 84 16.01 -5.92 9.54
N TRP A 85 17.28 -5.96 9.13
CA TRP A 85 17.97 -7.24 9.02
C TRP A 85 18.21 -7.80 10.43
N PRO A 86 17.80 -9.06 10.72
CA PRO A 86 18.18 -9.72 11.96
C PRO A 86 19.71 -9.68 12.10
N ARG A 87 20.17 -9.45 13.34
CA ARG A 87 21.59 -9.36 13.66
C ARG A 87 22.02 -10.58 14.46
N SER A 88 23.19 -11.12 14.15
CA SER A 88 23.82 -12.13 15.01
C SER A 88 24.27 -11.51 16.33
N GLU A 89 24.65 -12.33 17.31
CA GLU A 89 25.25 -11.85 18.58
C GLU A 89 26.47 -10.94 18.36
N ARG A 90 27.15 -11.09 17.21
CA ARG A 90 28.30 -10.25 16.80
C ARG A 90 27.87 -9.03 15.96
N GLY A 91 26.60 -8.69 15.90
CA GLY A 91 26.04 -7.53 15.18
C GLY A 91 26.00 -7.64 13.65
N ARG A 92 26.35 -8.79 13.07
CA ARG A 92 26.36 -8.98 11.60
C ARG A 92 24.96 -9.23 11.08
N ARG A 93 24.62 -8.67 9.91
CA ARG A 93 23.35 -8.93 9.21
C ARG A 93 23.23 -10.41 8.85
N MET A 94 22.12 -11.04 9.22
CA MET A 94 21.78 -12.41 8.85
C MET A 94 20.92 -12.40 7.59
N LYS A 95 21.58 -12.44 6.43
CA LYS A 95 20.91 -12.32 5.12
C LYS A 95 20.07 -13.54 4.74
N GLU A 96 20.36 -14.69 5.34
CA GLU A 96 19.70 -15.96 5.06
C GLU A 96 18.36 -16.11 5.79
N GLN A 97 18.06 -15.22 6.76
CA GLN A 97 16.77 -15.26 7.43
C GLN A 97 15.66 -14.73 6.50
N PRO A 98 14.50 -15.41 6.45
CA PRO A 98 13.34 -14.93 5.72
C PRO A 98 12.94 -13.51 6.12
N LEU A 99 12.42 -12.74 5.16
CA LEU A 99 11.78 -11.47 5.48
C LEU A 99 10.56 -11.73 6.38
N SER A 100 10.52 -11.06 7.52
CA SER A 100 9.42 -11.09 8.46
C SER A 100 9.13 -9.67 8.92
N PHE A 101 7.85 -9.30 8.94
CA PHE A 101 7.39 -8.01 9.46
C PHE A 101 6.86 -8.10 10.89
N LEU A 102 7.03 -9.24 11.59
CA LEU A 102 6.59 -9.41 12.98
C LEU A 102 7.24 -8.37 13.92
N ASP A 103 8.54 -8.14 13.77
CA ASP A 103 9.31 -7.16 14.53
C ASP A 103 9.55 -5.85 13.74
N ALA A 104 8.70 -5.57 12.75
CA ALA A 104 8.88 -4.38 11.92
C ALA A 104 8.61 -3.10 12.71
N VAL A 105 9.40 -2.08 12.40
CA VAL A 105 9.24 -0.74 12.95
C VAL A 105 8.34 0.05 12.02
N VAL A 106 7.28 0.64 12.56
CA VAL A 106 6.48 1.63 11.82
C VAL A 106 7.32 2.90 11.70
N VAL A 107 7.76 3.21 10.49
CA VAL A 107 8.58 4.39 10.21
C VAL A 107 7.73 5.59 9.80
N HIS A 108 6.47 5.35 9.43
CA HIS A 108 5.52 6.40 9.09
C HIS A 108 4.08 5.91 9.19
N SER A 109 3.21 6.83 9.58
CA SER A 109 1.76 6.70 9.52
C SER A 109 1.15 8.01 9.06
N PHE A 110 0.07 7.91 8.28
CA PHE A 110 -0.65 9.06 7.75
C PHE A 110 -2.15 8.76 7.71
N HIS A 111 -2.95 9.71 8.20
CA HIS A 111 -4.41 9.64 8.15
C HIS A 111 -4.97 10.77 7.29
N THR A 112 -5.91 10.46 6.42
CA THR A 112 -6.59 11.47 5.60
C THR A 112 -7.96 11.01 5.14
N ARG A 113 -8.87 11.95 4.91
CA ARG A 113 -10.12 11.70 4.16
C ARG A 113 -9.98 12.04 2.67
N SER A 114 -8.93 12.76 2.29
CA SER A 114 -8.70 13.15 0.91
C SER A 114 -7.98 12.02 0.16
N TYR A 115 -8.67 11.46 -0.84
CA TYR A 115 -8.11 10.45 -1.73
C TYR A 115 -6.88 10.99 -2.48
N ALA A 116 -6.93 12.23 -2.97
CA ALA A 116 -5.78 12.86 -3.63
C ALA A 116 -4.56 12.98 -2.69
N ALA A 117 -4.78 13.36 -1.43
CA ALA A 117 -3.71 13.42 -0.43
C ALA A 117 -3.15 12.03 -0.11
N LEU A 118 -4.01 11.00 -0.04
CA LEU A 118 -3.58 9.61 0.13
C LEU A 118 -2.65 9.18 -1.01
N VAL A 119 -3.09 9.40 -2.26
CA VAL A 119 -2.31 8.99 -3.45
C VAL A 119 -0.96 9.70 -3.47
N ALA A 120 -0.93 11.00 -3.19
CA ALA A 120 0.32 11.76 -3.13
C ALA A 120 1.28 11.25 -2.04
N GLU A 121 0.77 10.98 -0.84
CA GLU A 121 1.59 10.45 0.26
C GLU A 121 2.09 9.02 -0.02
N LEU A 122 1.23 8.18 -0.63
CA LEU A 122 1.58 6.84 -1.06
C LEU A 122 2.73 6.84 -2.08
N GLU A 123 2.63 7.66 -3.13
CA GLU A 123 3.69 7.79 -4.13
C GLU A 123 4.98 8.33 -3.52
N HIS A 124 4.88 9.31 -2.62
CA HIS A 124 6.02 9.87 -1.91
C HIS A 124 6.78 8.77 -1.14
N TRP A 125 6.07 7.95 -0.38
CA TRP A 125 6.68 6.90 0.43
C TRP A 125 7.19 5.72 -0.38
N ILE A 126 6.50 5.34 -1.45
CA ILE A 126 7.00 4.34 -2.40
C ILE A 126 8.34 4.78 -2.99
N ALA A 127 8.45 6.03 -3.44
CA ALA A 127 9.70 6.58 -3.97
C ALA A 127 10.78 6.64 -2.88
N ARG A 128 10.44 7.16 -1.70
CA ARG A 128 11.36 7.29 -0.56
C ARG A 128 11.95 5.94 -0.13
N CYS A 129 11.12 4.92 0.04
CA CYS A 129 11.53 3.57 0.44
C CYS A 129 12.42 2.89 -0.60
N THR A 130 12.33 3.29 -1.88
CA THR A 130 13.18 2.74 -2.95
C THR A 130 14.62 3.23 -2.84
N VAL A 131 14.83 4.48 -2.40
CA VAL A 131 16.17 5.06 -2.19
C VAL A 131 16.64 4.97 -0.74
N TRP A 132 15.80 4.44 0.16
CA TRP A 132 16.08 4.41 1.58
C TRP A 132 17.28 3.50 1.85
N THR A 133 18.35 4.11 2.34
CA THR A 133 19.57 3.41 2.76
C THR A 133 19.64 3.38 4.29
N ARG A 134 18.95 2.44 4.96
CA ARG A 134 19.17 2.17 6.40
C ARG A 134 19.88 0.84 6.54
N GLU A 135 21.13 0.88 6.98
CA GLU A 135 21.46 0.58 8.39
C GLU A 135 22.98 0.64 8.62
N GLY A 136 23.40 1.56 9.50
CA GLY A 136 24.69 1.52 10.21
C GLY A 136 25.41 2.88 10.24
N SER A 137 25.20 3.65 11.31
CA SER A 137 26.33 4.29 12.01
C SER A 137 26.72 3.35 13.14
#